data_AF-A0A5E4K7B0-F1
#
_entry.id   AF-A0A5E4K7B0-F1
#
_cell.length_a   1.000
_cell.length_b   1.000
_cell.length_c   1.000
_cell.angle_alpha   90.00
_cell.angle_beta   90.00
_cell.angle_gamma   90.00
#
_symmetry.space_group_name_H-M   'P 1'
#
loop_
_entity.id
_entity.type
_entity.pdbx_description
1 polymer ?
#
loop_
_entity_poly.entity_id
_entity_poly.type
_entity_poly.pdbx_seq_one_letter_code
_entity_poly.pdbx_strand_id
1 'polypeptide(L)' 'MTNDEKIFDVFLSHSHSDAIVVEALAKQLEDEFKFRVWLDKWVLIPGESWEQEIARGLDQAKSCAVCIGKETPEG' A
#
# COMPACT_ATOMS: atom_id res chain seq x y z
N MET A 1 -13.80 8.72 20.84
CA MET A 1 -13.84 7.62 19.85
C MET A 1 -13.45 8.28 18.55
N THR A 2 -12.16 8.26 18.23
CA THR A 2 -11.69 8.80 16.94
C THR A 2 -12.31 7.92 15.87
N ASN A 3 -13.12 8.54 15.02
CA ASN A 3 -13.57 7.91 13.79
C ASN A 3 -12.31 7.80 12.95
N ASP A 4 -11.57 6.69 13.05
CA ASP A 4 -10.43 6.43 12.17
C ASP A 4 -10.99 6.29 10.77
N GLU A 5 -11.03 7.43 10.07
CA GLU A 5 -11.52 7.48 8.71
C GLU A 5 -10.62 6.57 7.88
N LYS A 6 -11.18 5.42 7.50
CA LYS A 6 -10.52 4.52 6.58
C LYS A 6 -10.52 5.15 5.19
N ILE A 7 -9.46 5.90 4.89
CA ILE A 7 -9.29 6.66 3.65
C ILE A 7 -9.04 5.72 2.46
N PHE A 8 -8.35 4.61 2.71
CA PHE A 8 -7.94 3.65 1.68
C PHE A 8 -8.76 2.36 1.76
N ASP A 9 -9.07 1.78 0.61
CA ASP A 9 -9.72 0.48 0.55
C ASP A 9 -8.70 -0.65 0.76
N VAL A 10 -7.48 -0.48 0.25
CA VAL A 10 -6.40 -1.47 0.36
C VAL A 10 -5.03 -0.82 0.55
N PHE A 11 -4.25 -1.37 1.47
CA PHE A 11 -2.82 -1.15 1.60
C PHE A 11 -2.05 -2.25 0.88
N LEU A 12 -1.13 -1.88 -0.02
CA LEU A 12 -0.30 -2.83 -0.75
C LEU A 12 1.09 -2.94 -0.12
N SER A 13 1.36 -4.07 0.52
CA SER A 13 2.71 -4.43 1.00
C SER A 13 3.40 -5.27 -0.05
N HIS A 14 4.63 -4.93 -0.41
CA HIS A 14 5.39 -5.66 -1.41
C HIS A 14 6.89 -5.54 -1.19
N SER A 15 7.66 -6.46 -1.78
CA SER A 15 9.11 -6.35 -1.84
C SER A 15 9.51 -5.34 -2.93
N HIS A 16 10.66 -4.68 -2.77
CA HIS A 16 11.16 -3.75 -3.80
C HIS A 16 11.35 -4.42 -5.18
N SER A 17 11.68 -5.72 -5.20
CA SER A 17 11.79 -6.52 -6.43
C SER A 17 10.45 -6.68 -7.17
N ASP A 18 9.32 -6.61 -6.47
CA ASP A 18 7.99 -6.79 -7.04
C ASP A 18 7.29 -5.47 -7.42
N ALA A 19 7.96 -4.32 -7.21
CA ALA A 19 7.36 -2.99 -7.35
C ALA A 19 6.70 -2.74 -8.72
N ILE A 20 7.30 -3.24 -9.81
CA ILE A 20 6.74 -3.06 -11.16
C ILE A 20 5.39 -3.77 -11.29
N VAL A 21 5.28 -5.00 -10.79
CA VAL A 21 4.05 -5.80 -10.89
C VAL A 21 2.99 -5.26 -9.94
N VAL A 22 3.38 -4.88 -8.73
CA VAL A 22 2.46 -4.32 -7.73
C VAL A 22 1.93 -2.95 -8.16
N GLU A 23 2.74 -2.10 -8.80
CA GLU A 23 2.26 -0.84 -9.36
C GLU A 23 1.23 -1.05 -10.48
N ALA A 24 1.41 -2.07 -11.33
CA ALA A 24 0.43 -2.41 -12.36
C ALA A 24 -0.90 -2.88 -11.74
N LEU A 25 -0.82 -3.71 -10.70
CA LEU A 25 -1.99 -4.13 -9.92
C LEU A 25 -2.70 -2.92 -9.27
N ALA A 26 -1.94 -2.02 -8.65
CA ALA A 26 -2.47 -0.80 -8.03
C ALA A 26 -3.26 0.05 -9.04
N LYS A 27 -2.68 0.28 -10.24
CA LYS A 27 -3.36 1.02 -11.31
C LYS A 27 -4.66 0.34 -11.73
N GLN A 28 -4.64 -0.98 -11.89
CA GLN A 28 -5.85 -1.72 -12.26
C GLN A 28 -6.94 -1.62 -11.18
N LEU A 29 -6.57 -1.68 -9.90
CA LEU A 29 -7.50 -1.51 -8.78
C LEU A 29 -8.13 -0.11 -8.76
N GLU A 30 -7.36 0.94 -9.02
CA GLU A 30 -7.92 2.31 -9.13
C GLU A 30 -8.76 2.49 -10.40
N ASP A 31 -8.28 2.05 -11.56
CA ASP A 31 -8.89 2.35 -12.84
C ASP A 31 -10.16 1.53 -13.10
N GLU A 32 -10.11 0.22 -12.86
CA GLU A 32 -11.22 -0.69 -13.16
C GLU A 32 -12.22 -0.76 -11.99
N PHE A 33 -11.73 -0.78 -10.75
CA PHE A 33 -12.56 -1.03 -9.57
C PHE A 33 -12.81 0.22 -8.71
N LYS A 34 -12.15 1.35 -9.01
CA LYS A 34 -12.27 2.63 -8.27
C LYS A 34 -11.89 2.51 -6.79
N PHE A 35 -10.96 1.61 -6.49
CA PHE A 35 -10.43 1.47 -5.14
C PHE A 35 -9.50 2.64 -4.86
N ARG A 36 -9.47 3.09 -3.61
CA ARG A 36 -8.43 4.00 -3.10
C ARG A 36 -7.27 3.16 -2.60
N VAL A 37 -6.15 3.20 -3.31
CA VAL A 37 -5.00 2.34 -3.04
C VAL A 37 -3.94 3.11 -2.26
N TRP A 38 -3.48 2.54 -1.16
CA TRP A 38 -2.24 2.99 -0.52
C TRP A 38 -1.08 2.17 -1.07
N LEU A 39 -0.18 2.82 -1.80
CA LEU A 39 1.09 2.27 -2.29
C LEU A 39 2.21 3.21 -1.89
N ASP A 40 3.28 2.67 -1.29
CA ASP A 40 4.40 3.46 -0.75
C ASP A 40 4.97 4.47 -1.77
N LYS A 41 5.15 4.05 -3.02
CA LYS A 41 5.69 4.84 -4.13
C LYS A 41 4.80 6.03 -4.51
N TRP A 42 3.50 5.95 -4.20
CA TRP A 42 2.53 6.99 -4.53
C TRP A 42 2.27 7.94 -3.37
N VAL A 43 2.32 7.41 -2.14
CA VAL A 43 1.89 8.13 -0.95
C VAL A 43 3.07 8.67 -0.13
N LEU A 44 4.22 8.00 -0.12
CA LEU A 44 5.36 8.46 0.68
C LEU A 44 5.98 9.73 0.10
N ILE A 45 6.05 10.77 0.92
CA ILE A 45 6.70 12.02 0.58
C ILE A 45 8.17 11.97 1.03
N PRO A 46 9.14 12.29 0.15
CA PRO A 46 10.54 12.35 0.54
C PRO A 46 10.77 13.34 1.69
N GLY A 47 11.41 12.87 2.76
CA GLY A 47 11.74 13.67 3.95
C GLY A 47 10.83 13.43 5.16
N GLU A 48 9.72 12.71 5.00
CA GLU A 48 8.91 12.24 6.12
C GLU A 48 9.41 10.90 6.68
N SER A 49 9.00 10.56 7.91
CA SER A 49 9.36 9.27 8.51
C SER A 49 8.59 8.14 7.84
N TRP A 50 9.28 7.40 6.98
CA TRP A 50 8.70 6.29 6.21
C TRP A 50 8.00 5.26 7.10
N GLU A 51 8.53 4.97 8.29
CA GLU A 51 7.95 4.02 9.25
C GLU A 51 6.59 4.50 9.77
N GLN A 52 6.48 5.80 10.08
CA GLN A 52 5.24 6.38 10.58
C GLN A 52 4.17 6.42 9.50
N GLU A 53 4.54 6.75 8.27
CA GLU A 53 3.60 6.79 7.15
C GLU A 53 3.12 5.39 6.74
N ILE A 54 3.98 4.36 6.80
CA ILE A 54 3.54 2.97 6.64
C ILE A 54 2.53 2.58 7.72
N ALA A 55 2.84 2.87 8.99
CA ALA A 55 1.94 2.56 10.10
C ALA A 55 0.58 3.27 9.95
N ARG A 56 0.60 4.56 9.54
CA ARG A 56 -0.61 5.33 9.24
C ARG A 56 -1.38 4.77 8.06
N GLY A 57 -0.71 4.42 6.97
CA GLY A 57 -1.34 3.81 5.79
C GLY A 57 -2.06 2.51 6.14
N LEU A 58 -1.43 1.67 6.96
CA LEU A 58 -2.02 0.44 7.44
C LEU A 58 -3.25 0.69 8.33
N ASP A 59 -3.17 1.68 9.22
CA ASP A 59 -4.27 2.07 10.10
C ASP A 59 -5.42 2.76 9.35
N GLN A 60 -5.14 3.45 8.25
CA GLN A 60 -6.15 4.12 7.41
C GLN A 60 -6.72 3.21 6.31
N ALA A 61 -6.17 2.02 6.10
CA ALA A 61 -6.69 1.07 5.11
C ALA A 61 -7.75 0.14 5.70
N LYS A 62 -8.80 -0.14 4.93
CA LYS A 62 -9.82 -1.15 5.30
C LYS A 62 -9.29 -2.57 5.21
N SER A 63 -8.32 -2.81 4.35
CA SER A 63 -7.68 -4.11 4.13
C SER A 63 -6.19 -3.96 3.82
N CYS A 64 -5.42 -5.02 4.03
CA CYS A 64 -4.02 -5.10 3.68
C CYS A 64 -3.81 -6.31 2.76
N ALA A 65 -3.23 -6.09 1.58
CA ALA A 65 -2.82 -7.14 0.68
C ALA A 65 -1.29 -7.21 0.66
N VAL A 66 -0.77 -8.39 1.00
CA VAL A 66 0.66 -8.68 0.98
C VAL A 66 0.98 -9.41 -0.31
N CYS A 67 1.77 -8.78 -1.18
CA CYS A 67 2.22 -9.34 -2.44
C CYS A 67 3.56 -10.06 -2.23
N ILE A 68 3.55 -11.38 -2.40
CA ILE A 68 4.72 -12.24 -2.20
C ILE A 68 5.19 -12.74 -3.57
N GLY A 69 6.35 -12.27 -4.01
CA GLY A 69 7.05 -12.73 -5.20
C GLY A 69 8.12 -13.77 -4.90
N LYS A 70 8.71 -14.34 -5.96
CA LYS A 70 9.75 -15.39 -5.84
C LYS A 70 11.02 -14.94 -5.12
N GLU A 71 11.32 -13.64 -5.16
CA GLU A 71 12.49 -13.05 -4.51
C GLU A 71 12.14 -12.39 -3.16
N THR A 72 10.89 -12.46 -2.73
CA THR A 72 10.51 -12.01 -1.39
C THR A 72 11.20 -12.92 -0.36
N PRO A 73 12.05 -12.38 0.54
CA PRO A 73 12.74 -13.20 1.52
C PRO A 73 11.76 -13.97 2.41
N GLU A 74 12.06 -15.24 2.69
CA GLU A 74 11.44 -15.95 3.80
C GLU A 74 11.97 -15.32 5.09
N GLY A 75 11.07 -14.68 5.85
CA GLY A 75 11.40 -13.88 7.03
C GLY A 75 12.08 -14.64 8.17
#